data_AF-A0A409YP70-F1
#
_entry.id   AF-A0A409YP70-F1
#
_cell.length_a   1.000
_cell.length_b   1.000
_cell.length_c   1.000
_cell.angle_alpha   90.00
_cell.angle_beta   90.00
_cell.angle_gamma   90.00
#
_symmetry.space_group_name_H-M   'P 1'
#
loop_
_entity.id
_entity.type
_entity.pdbx_description
1 polymer ?
#
loop_
_entity_poly.entity_id
_entity_poly.type
_entity_poly.pdbx_seq_one_letter_code
_entity_poly.pdbx_strand_id
1 'polypeptide(L)'
;MDLHSLSTHSPTNTSSTRTTTPISCTSTTSSTPSLPIHVINEPHRVLLLLDCQAGMLAPPPIGVPNAQSVRKNIAEVLEEARRARPPPLILHVRNNGDVGEPDEPGTEGWELVFRPITDSKQEEEGGYKELVIDKRKNNAFRGTPLAELVPATAELVVVGFQTDHSIRATCQEGVKRGNEVLLIRGAHATHDRIEVLYGGGTTPASRIEGEVESELEDLGVHILDMKDLPGIFMDR
;
A
#
# COMPACT_ATOMS: atom_id res chain seq x y z
N MET A 1 2.32 -47.53 63.29
CA MET A 1 1.03 -46.91 62.89
C MET A 1 0.76 -47.37 61.46
N ASP A 2 0.57 -48.66 61.20
CA ASP A 2 -0.52 -49.52 61.71
C ASP A 2 -1.88 -48.88 61.36
N LEU A 3 -2.83 -49.54 60.73
CA LEU A 3 -3.07 -50.98 60.64
C LEU A 3 -4.34 -51.20 59.77
N HIS A 4 -4.56 -52.47 59.42
CA HIS A 4 -5.84 -53.11 59.13
C HIS A 4 -6.50 -52.91 57.74
N SER A 5 -7.06 -53.91 57.07
CA SER A 5 -7.15 -55.36 57.33
C SER A 5 -7.95 -56.04 56.21
N LEU A 6 -7.46 -57.20 55.74
CA LEU A 6 -8.13 -58.48 55.44
C LEU A 6 -9.47 -58.47 54.65
N SER A 7 -9.53 -59.00 53.43
CA SER A 7 -9.54 -60.44 53.03
C SER A 7 -10.92 -61.10 53.12
N THR A 8 -11.43 -61.59 51.98
CA THR A 8 -12.14 -62.89 51.88
C THR A 8 -12.09 -63.49 50.46
N HIS A 9 -11.37 -64.61 50.36
CA HIS A 9 -11.69 -65.91 49.74
C HIS A 9 -12.25 -66.07 48.30
N SER A 10 -11.47 -66.84 47.54
CA SER A 10 -11.63 -67.53 46.23
C SER A 10 -12.71 -68.65 46.20
N PRO A 11 -12.73 -69.56 45.20
CA PRO A 11 -12.84 -69.45 43.73
C PRO A 11 -13.99 -70.34 43.18
N THR A 12 -14.27 -70.31 41.87
CA THR A 12 -14.61 -71.55 41.11
C THR A 12 -14.54 -71.33 39.59
N ASN A 13 -14.14 -72.40 38.94
CA ASN A 13 -13.74 -72.58 37.55
C ASN A 13 -14.97 -72.83 36.65
N THR A 14 -14.96 -72.40 35.38
CA THR A 14 -15.40 -73.21 34.22
C THR A 14 -15.30 -72.46 32.89
N SER A 15 -14.80 -73.20 31.90
CA SER A 15 -14.59 -72.87 30.49
C SER A 15 -15.89 -72.61 29.72
N SER A 16 -15.90 -71.70 28.74
CA SER A 16 -16.70 -71.83 27.50
C SER A 16 -16.34 -70.79 26.44
N THR A 17 -16.01 -71.31 25.26
CA THR A 17 -15.78 -70.67 23.98
C THR A 17 -17.00 -69.89 23.46
N ARG A 18 -16.81 -68.70 22.85
CA ARG A 18 -17.73 -68.18 21.84
C ARG A 18 -17.07 -67.16 20.89
N THR A 19 -16.79 -67.67 19.69
CA THR A 19 -17.00 -67.11 18.35
C THR A 19 -17.04 -65.58 18.19
N THR A 20 -16.00 -65.09 17.51
CA THR A 20 -15.88 -63.80 16.82
C THR A 20 -16.93 -63.66 15.70
N THR A 21 -17.69 -62.56 15.72
CA THR A 21 -18.38 -62.00 14.54
C THR A 21 -17.80 -60.61 14.29
N PRO A 22 -17.36 -60.28 13.05
CA PRO A 22 -16.89 -58.93 12.75
C PRO A 22 -18.07 -57.98 12.58
N ILE A 23 -17.99 -56.83 13.25
CA ILE A 23 -18.88 -55.68 13.06
C ILE A 23 -18.55 -55.06 11.69
N SER A 24 -19.55 -54.98 10.82
CA SER A 24 -19.49 -54.32 9.52
C SER A 24 -19.41 -52.80 9.73
N CYS A 25 -18.22 -52.23 9.54
CA CYS A 25 -18.01 -50.78 9.48
C CYS A 25 -18.47 -50.25 8.12
N THR A 26 -19.67 -49.66 8.06
CA THR A 26 -20.09 -48.85 6.91
C THR A 26 -19.33 -47.53 6.94
N SER A 27 -18.44 -47.32 5.97
CA SER A 27 -17.71 -46.06 5.75
C SER A 27 -18.65 -45.01 5.17
N THR A 28 -19.15 -44.12 6.01
CA THR A 28 -19.84 -42.90 5.56
C THR A 28 -18.78 -41.94 4.99
N THR A 29 -18.74 -41.81 3.67
CA THR A 29 -17.94 -40.78 3.00
C THR A 29 -18.54 -39.41 3.31
N SER A 30 -17.93 -38.66 4.22
CA SER A 30 -18.27 -37.25 4.45
C SER A 30 -17.71 -36.41 3.30
N SER A 31 -18.53 -36.11 2.31
CA SER A 31 -18.22 -35.06 1.34
C SER A 31 -18.40 -33.70 2.01
N THR A 32 -17.30 -33.08 2.42
CA THR A 32 -17.28 -31.71 2.90
C THR A 32 -17.58 -30.77 1.73
N PRO A 33 -18.62 -29.93 1.77
CA PRO A 33 -18.83 -28.93 0.75
C PRO A 33 -17.73 -27.86 0.86
N SER A 34 -16.88 -27.75 -0.16
CA SER A 34 -15.93 -26.65 -0.28
C SER A 34 -16.70 -25.34 -0.51
N LEU A 35 -16.52 -24.39 0.40
CA LEU A 35 -17.01 -23.03 0.25
C LEU A 35 -16.48 -22.41 -1.06
N PRO A 36 -17.25 -21.58 -1.76
CA PRO A 36 -16.76 -20.89 -2.94
C PRO A 36 -15.57 -20.01 -2.55
N ILE A 37 -14.41 -20.26 -3.15
CA ILE A 37 -13.27 -19.36 -3.08
C ILE A 37 -13.72 -18.08 -3.76
N HIS A 38 -13.99 -17.04 -2.97
CA HIS A 38 -14.00 -15.68 -3.49
C HIS A 38 -12.61 -15.47 -4.06
N VAL A 39 -12.48 -15.43 -5.39
CA VAL A 39 -11.26 -14.96 -6.04
C VAL A 39 -11.17 -13.49 -5.65
N ILE A 40 -10.45 -13.21 -4.57
CA ILE A 40 -10.07 -11.85 -4.21
C ILE A 40 -9.17 -11.42 -5.35
N ASN A 41 -9.70 -10.62 -6.27
CA ASN A 41 -8.92 -10.17 -7.41
C ASN A 41 -7.85 -9.23 -6.83
N GLU A 42 -6.60 -9.68 -6.82
CA GLU A 42 -5.48 -8.84 -6.38
C GLU A 42 -5.45 -7.57 -7.23
N PRO A 43 -5.18 -6.39 -6.65
CA PRO A 43 -5.22 -5.14 -7.39
C PRO A 43 -4.14 -5.16 -8.47
N HIS A 44 -4.56 -5.16 -9.73
CA HIS A 44 -3.64 -5.13 -10.86
C HIS A 44 -2.92 -3.78 -10.99
N ARG A 45 -3.61 -2.70 -10.62
CA ARG A 45 -3.10 -1.33 -10.67
C ARG A 45 -3.38 -0.59 -9.37
N VAL A 46 -2.38 0.17 -8.92
CA VAL A 46 -2.44 0.95 -7.69
C VAL A 46 -2.00 2.38 -7.98
N LEU A 47 -2.82 3.37 -7.60
CA LEU A 47 -2.41 4.78 -7.57
C LEU A 47 -1.88 5.11 -6.15
N LEU A 48 -0.61 5.51 -6.07
CA LEU A 48 0.03 5.98 -4.86
C LEU A 48 0.13 7.52 -4.88
N LEU A 49 -0.64 8.18 -4.03
CA LEU A 49 -0.48 9.60 -3.74
C LEU A 49 0.45 9.75 -2.52
N LEU A 50 1.71 10.09 -2.74
CA LEU A 50 2.70 10.23 -1.68
C LEU A 50 2.73 11.67 -1.15
N ASP A 51 2.57 11.83 0.16
CA ASP A 51 2.81 13.07 0.92
C ASP A 51 2.09 14.30 0.33
N CYS A 52 0.88 14.13 -0.20
CA CYS A 52 0.05 15.19 -0.76
C CYS A 52 -0.63 16.04 0.34
N GLN A 53 0.20 16.56 1.23
CA GLN A 53 -0.18 17.30 2.43
C GLN A 53 -0.19 18.81 2.18
N ALA A 54 -0.96 19.54 2.99
CA ALA A 54 -1.21 20.97 2.78
C ALA A 54 0.08 21.80 2.77
N GLY A 55 1.07 21.45 3.59
CA GLY A 55 2.36 22.14 3.64
C GLY A 55 3.09 22.13 2.30
N MET A 56 3.13 20.98 1.62
CA MET A 56 3.80 20.85 0.31
C MET A 56 3.14 21.69 -0.79
N LEU A 57 1.82 21.90 -0.68
CA LEU A 57 0.99 22.59 -1.66
C LEU A 57 0.61 24.03 -1.26
N ALA A 58 1.19 24.55 -0.18
CA ALA A 58 1.04 25.94 0.23
C ALA A 58 1.73 26.89 -0.77
N PRO A 59 1.41 28.20 -0.75
CA PRO A 59 2.13 29.17 -1.56
C PRO A 59 3.65 29.17 -1.26
N PRO A 60 4.52 29.25 -2.29
CA PRO A 60 5.96 29.41 -2.08
C PRO A 60 6.28 30.64 -1.21
N PRO A 61 7.33 30.59 -0.38
CA PRO A 61 8.32 29.52 -0.29
C PRO A 61 7.96 28.38 0.68
N ILE A 62 6.76 28.38 1.28
CA ILE A 62 6.36 27.34 2.24
C ILE A 62 6.17 26.01 1.51
N GLY A 63 5.41 26.01 0.41
CA GLY A 63 5.28 24.86 -0.47
C GLY A 63 6.29 24.87 -1.62
N VAL A 64 6.23 23.85 -2.47
CA VAL A 64 7.13 23.73 -3.63
C VAL A 64 6.94 24.88 -4.64
N PRO A 65 7.98 25.27 -5.40
CA PRO A 65 7.89 26.40 -6.32
C PRO A 65 6.72 26.34 -7.33
N ASN A 66 6.36 25.14 -7.76
CA ASN A 66 5.31 24.85 -8.76
C ASN A 66 4.01 24.32 -8.13
N ALA A 67 3.73 24.62 -6.84
CA ALA A 67 2.62 24.07 -6.06
C ALA A 67 1.26 24.10 -6.78
N GLN A 68 0.94 25.21 -7.46
CA GLN A 68 -0.35 25.35 -8.14
C GLN A 68 -0.50 24.38 -9.33
N SER A 69 0.54 24.22 -10.16
CA SER A 69 0.49 23.34 -11.32
C SER A 69 0.50 21.87 -10.90
N VAL A 70 1.36 21.50 -9.95
CA VAL A 70 1.44 20.11 -9.47
C VAL A 70 0.14 19.70 -8.75
N ARG A 71 -0.48 20.61 -7.97
CA ARG A 71 -1.80 20.38 -7.35
C ARG A 71 -2.85 20.06 -8.41
N LYS A 72 -2.90 20.85 -9.49
CA LYS A 72 -3.85 20.64 -10.57
C LYS A 72 -3.63 19.28 -11.23
N ASN A 73 -2.38 18.95 -11.54
CA ASN A 73 -2.03 17.69 -12.20
C ASN A 73 -2.36 16.47 -11.33
N ILE A 74 -2.03 16.49 -10.03
CA ILE A 74 -2.40 15.41 -9.11
C ILE A 74 -3.93 15.25 -9.01
N ALA A 75 -4.68 16.36 -9.00
CA ALA A 75 -6.14 16.31 -9.01
C ALA A 75 -6.67 15.62 -10.27
N GLU A 76 -6.13 15.95 -11.45
CA GLU A 76 -6.51 15.32 -12.72
C GLU A 76 -6.17 13.82 -12.73
N VAL A 77 -4.98 13.43 -12.26
CA VAL A 77 -4.59 12.02 -12.13
C VAL A 77 -5.56 11.26 -11.23
N LEU A 78 -5.88 11.83 -10.06
CA LEU A 78 -6.83 11.23 -9.12
C LEU A 78 -8.21 11.11 -9.77
N GLU A 79 -8.73 12.14 -10.41
CA GLU A 79 -10.04 12.11 -11.08
C GLU A 79 -10.11 11.08 -12.23
N GLU A 80 -9.05 10.89 -12.99
CA GLU A 80 -8.97 9.84 -14.01
C GLU A 80 -8.95 8.44 -13.38
N ALA A 81 -8.14 8.22 -12.35
CA ALA A 81 -8.12 6.96 -11.59
C ALA A 81 -9.51 6.62 -11.02
N ARG A 82 -10.20 7.62 -10.47
CA ARG A 82 -11.54 7.47 -9.89
C ARG A 82 -12.62 7.10 -10.93
N ARG A 83 -12.44 7.53 -12.19
CA ARG A 83 -13.36 7.26 -13.31
C ARG A 83 -13.04 5.96 -14.05
N ALA A 84 -11.85 5.42 -13.87
CA ALA A 84 -11.41 4.19 -14.51
C ALA A 84 -12.32 3.01 -14.21
N ARG A 85 -12.43 2.10 -15.18
CA ARG A 85 -13.19 0.86 -15.11
C ARG A 85 -12.33 -0.23 -15.74
N PRO A 86 -11.87 -1.24 -14.97
CA PRO A 86 -12.01 -1.41 -13.53
C PRO A 86 -11.25 -0.32 -12.74
N PRO A 87 -11.70 0.03 -11.52
CA PRO A 87 -11.00 1.02 -10.70
C PRO A 87 -9.67 0.47 -10.17
N PRO A 88 -8.58 1.26 -10.17
CA PRO A 88 -7.37 0.90 -9.46
C PRO A 88 -7.58 1.00 -7.94
N LEU A 89 -6.72 0.35 -7.16
CA LEU A 89 -6.61 0.62 -5.72
C LEU A 89 -5.96 2.00 -5.52
N ILE A 90 -6.61 2.91 -4.81
CA ILE A 90 -6.09 4.26 -4.56
C ILE A 90 -5.63 4.36 -3.10
N LEU A 91 -4.35 4.65 -2.90
CA LEU A 91 -3.71 4.76 -1.59
C LEU A 91 -3.13 6.17 -1.41
N HIS A 92 -3.60 6.85 -0.38
CA HIS A 92 -3.07 8.12 0.09
C HIS A 92 -2.05 7.84 1.18
N VAL A 93 -0.77 8.10 0.91
CA VAL A 93 0.29 7.93 1.89
C VAL A 93 0.59 9.29 2.50
N ARG A 94 0.52 9.39 3.82
CA ARG A 94 0.75 10.63 4.58
C ARG A 94 2.02 10.51 5.41
N ASN A 95 2.91 11.49 5.33
CA ASN A 95 4.08 11.55 6.18
C ASN A 95 3.73 12.11 7.55
N ASN A 96 4.23 11.46 8.60
CA ASN A 96 4.18 11.95 9.96
C ASN A 96 5.57 12.44 10.35
N GLY A 97 5.76 13.76 10.27
CA GLY A 97 6.97 14.43 10.73
C GLY A 97 7.15 14.33 12.24
N ASP A 98 8.37 14.62 12.68
CA ASP A 98 8.72 14.75 14.09
C ASP A 98 8.16 16.06 14.68
N VAL A 99 8.22 16.18 16.00
CA VAL A 99 7.70 17.37 16.71
C VAL A 99 8.41 18.63 16.23
N GLY A 100 7.62 19.64 15.84
CA GLY A 100 8.09 20.92 15.30
C GLY A 100 8.31 20.93 13.80
N GLU A 101 8.15 19.81 13.10
CA GLU A 101 8.20 19.78 11.64
C GLU A 101 6.88 20.30 11.03
N PRO A 102 6.92 20.88 9.81
CA PRO A 102 5.72 21.40 9.14
C PRO A 102 4.60 20.38 8.91
N ASP A 103 4.95 19.09 8.91
CA ASP A 103 4.07 17.93 8.78
C ASP A 103 4.01 17.10 10.09
N GLU A 104 4.21 17.74 11.24
CA GLU A 104 3.88 17.12 12.54
C GLU A 104 2.38 16.77 12.58
N PRO A 105 2.00 15.56 13.03
CA PRO A 105 0.60 15.14 13.11
C PRO A 105 -0.31 16.11 13.86
N GLY A 106 -1.44 16.47 13.23
CA GLY A 106 -2.44 17.39 13.77
C GLY A 106 -2.17 18.87 13.49
N THR A 107 -1.07 19.20 12.81
CA THR A 107 -0.85 20.56 12.28
C THR A 107 -1.66 20.79 11.00
N GLU A 108 -1.87 22.06 10.64
CA GLU A 108 -2.55 22.41 9.38
C GLU A 108 -1.78 21.91 8.16
N GLY A 109 -0.45 22.00 8.18
CA GLY A 109 0.44 21.55 7.11
C GLY A 109 0.40 20.04 6.87
N TRP A 110 0.06 19.25 7.91
CA TRP A 110 0.02 17.80 7.86
C TRP A 110 -1.23 17.22 7.18
N GLU A 111 -2.32 17.98 7.10
CA GLU A 111 -3.59 17.49 6.55
C GLU A 111 -3.48 17.16 5.05
N LEU A 112 -4.17 16.10 4.62
CA LEU A 112 -4.24 15.73 3.21
C LEU A 112 -5.06 16.76 2.43
N VAL A 113 -4.53 17.19 1.28
CA VAL A 113 -5.23 18.12 0.39
C VAL A 113 -6.35 17.41 -0.39
N PHE A 114 -6.10 16.18 -0.82
CA PHE A 114 -7.07 15.36 -1.56
C PHE A 114 -7.81 14.47 -0.59
N ARG A 115 -9.11 14.70 -0.41
CA ARG A 115 -9.91 13.91 0.53
C ARG A 115 -10.12 12.48 -0.01
N PRO A 116 -9.79 11.45 0.79
CA PRO A 116 -10.06 10.07 0.43
C PRO A 116 -11.57 9.75 0.45
N ILE A 117 -12.01 8.88 -0.44
CA ILE A 117 -13.37 8.31 -0.40
C ILE A 117 -13.36 7.10 0.55
N THR A 118 -13.86 7.28 1.78
CA THR A 118 -13.78 6.25 2.83
C THR A 118 -15.08 5.48 3.09
N ASP A 119 -16.18 5.90 2.48
CA ASP A 119 -17.52 5.42 2.82
C ASP A 119 -17.84 4.09 2.14
N SER A 120 -18.08 3.07 2.96
CA SER A 120 -18.40 1.69 2.51
C SER A 120 -19.71 1.58 1.73
N LYS A 121 -20.62 2.57 1.82
CA LYS A 121 -21.88 2.55 1.06
C LYS A 121 -21.68 2.62 -0.45
N GLN A 122 -20.54 3.17 -0.89
CA GLN A 122 -20.23 3.18 -2.32
C GLN A 122 -19.86 1.79 -2.83
N GLU A 123 -19.31 0.89 -1.99
CA GLU A 123 -18.94 -0.47 -2.41
C GLU A 123 -20.15 -1.27 -2.90
N GLU A 124 -21.33 -1.07 -2.29
CA GLU A 124 -22.58 -1.73 -2.69
C GLU A 124 -23.12 -1.24 -4.05
N GLU A 125 -22.76 -0.03 -4.48
CA GLU A 125 -23.14 0.57 -5.77
C GLU A 125 -22.04 0.43 -6.84
N GLY A 126 -21.03 -0.41 -6.60
CA GLY A 126 -19.89 -0.61 -7.52
C GLY A 126 -18.81 0.48 -7.41
N GLY A 127 -18.83 1.26 -6.33
CA GLY A 127 -17.75 2.15 -5.92
C GLY A 127 -16.61 1.40 -5.23
N TYR A 128 -15.54 2.13 -4.92
CA TYR A 128 -14.34 1.61 -4.25
C TYR A 128 -14.01 2.48 -3.04
N LYS A 129 -13.25 1.91 -2.11
CA LYS A 129 -12.73 2.60 -0.95
C LYS A 129 -11.27 3.01 -1.18
N GLU A 130 -10.96 4.25 -0.84
CA GLU A 130 -9.60 4.77 -0.80
C GLU A 130 -9.04 4.61 0.62
N LEU A 131 -7.75 4.25 0.71
CA LEU A 131 -7.10 4.01 2.00
C LEU A 131 -6.09 5.12 2.30
N VAL A 132 -5.94 5.44 3.59
CA VAL A 132 -4.88 6.31 4.09
C VAL A 132 -3.86 5.48 4.85
N ILE A 133 -2.58 5.67 4.54
CA ILE A 133 -1.45 5.01 5.19
C ILE A 133 -0.53 6.08 5.74
N ASP A 134 -0.34 6.08 7.06
CA ASP A 134 0.63 6.97 7.69
C ASP A 134 2.03 6.32 7.68
N LYS A 135 3.06 7.10 7.33
CA LYS A 135 4.46 6.67 7.31
C LYS A 135 5.38 7.61 8.10
N ARG A 136 6.55 7.11 8.49
CA ARG A 136 7.62 7.87 9.17
C ARG A 136 8.98 7.79 8.45
N LYS A 137 9.03 7.16 7.29
CA LYS A 137 10.25 6.91 6.51
C LYS A 137 9.98 7.26 5.06
N ASN A 138 10.98 7.75 4.34
CA ASN A 138 10.82 8.13 2.92
C ASN A 138 10.31 6.97 2.06
N ASN A 139 10.87 5.76 2.26
CA ASN A 139 10.34 4.56 1.63
C ASN A 139 8.98 4.20 2.26
N ALA A 140 7.91 4.39 1.50
CA ALA A 140 6.54 4.15 1.97
C ALA A 140 6.27 2.68 2.30
N PHE A 141 7.05 1.71 1.81
CA PHE A 141 6.91 0.30 2.18
C PHE A 141 7.54 -0.02 3.54
N ARG A 142 8.38 0.86 4.09
CA ARG A 142 9.13 0.58 5.33
C ARG A 142 8.31 0.94 6.56
N GLY A 143 7.90 -0.08 7.31
CA GLY A 143 7.18 0.10 8.57
C GLY A 143 5.72 0.50 8.38
N THR A 144 5.12 0.13 7.24
CA THR A 144 3.71 0.37 6.90
C THR A 144 3.10 -0.93 6.34
N PRO A 145 1.76 -1.05 6.28
CA PRO A 145 1.09 -2.19 5.64
C PRO A 145 1.12 -2.13 4.11
N LEU A 146 1.79 -1.15 3.49
CA LEU A 146 1.76 -0.96 2.04
C LEU A 146 2.21 -2.22 1.29
N ALA A 147 3.16 -2.96 1.85
CA ALA A 147 3.67 -4.20 1.27
C ALA A 147 2.62 -5.31 1.17
N GLU A 148 1.67 -5.34 2.10
CA GLU A 148 0.60 -6.33 2.20
C GLU A 148 -0.58 -5.96 1.29
N LEU A 149 -0.77 -4.67 1.06
CA LEU A 149 -1.84 -4.12 0.21
C LEU A 149 -1.47 -4.12 -1.28
N VAL A 150 -0.18 -4.05 -1.60
CA VAL A 150 0.35 -3.95 -2.96
C VAL A 150 1.14 -5.23 -3.29
N PRO A 151 0.58 -6.17 -4.07
CA PRO A 151 1.30 -7.35 -4.51
C PRO A 151 2.47 -6.94 -5.42
N ALA A 152 3.51 -7.76 -5.50
CA ALA A 152 4.67 -7.51 -6.37
C ALA A 152 4.30 -7.44 -7.86
N THR A 153 3.17 -8.03 -8.25
CA THR A 153 2.63 -8.05 -9.61
C THR A 153 1.82 -6.80 -9.98
N ALA A 154 1.53 -5.91 -9.02
CA ALA A 154 0.77 -4.70 -9.29
C ALA A 154 1.62 -3.65 -10.02
N GLU A 155 0.99 -2.96 -10.96
CA GLU A 155 1.52 -1.72 -11.54
C GLU A 155 1.26 -0.55 -10.59
N LEU A 156 2.32 0.22 -10.29
CA LEU A 156 2.28 1.38 -9.40
C LEU A 156 2.29 2.67 -10.20
N VAL A 157 1.19 3.41 -10.18
CA VAL A 157 1.16 4.80 -10.66
C VAL A 157 1.48 5.71 -9.49
N VAL A 158 2.56 6.48 -9.58
CA VAL A 158 3.09 7.28 -8.46
C VAL A 158 3.01 8.77 -8.76
N VAL A 159 2.49 9.53 -7.79
CA VAL A 159 2.43 11.00 -7.78
C VAL A 159 2.71 11.54 -6.38
N GLY A 160 3.06 12.83 -6.27
CA GLY A 160 3.17 13.52 -4.99
C GLY A 160 4.57 14.02 -4.64
N PHE A 161 4.96 13.88 -3.37
CA PHE A 161 6.09 14.63 -2.80
C PHE A 161 6.94 13.77 -1.85
N GLN A 162 8.17 14.15 -1.55
CA GLN A 162 9.04 15.00 -2.36
C GLN A 162 9.79 14.14 -3.38
N THR A 163 10.12 14.73 -4.53
CA THR A 163 10.73 14.01 -5.67
C THR A 163 12.02 13.29 -5.28
N ASP A 164 12.97 13.98 -4.64
CA ASP A 164 14.25 13.43 -4.20
C ASP A 164 14.22 12.69 -2.85
N HIS A 165 13.06 12.61 -2.20
CA HIS A 165 12.86 11.89 -0.93
C HIS A 165 11.89 10.72 -1.09
N SER A 166 10.63 10.88 -0.71
CA SER A 166 9.65 9.79 -0.65
C SER A 166 9.34 9.18 -2.01
N ILE A 167 9.29 9.99 -3.07
CA ILE A 167 9.08 9.52 -4.44
C ILE A 167 10.25 8.63 -4.84
N ARG A 168 11.49 9.16 -4.83
CA ARG A 168 12.70 8.38 -5.15
C ARG A 168 12.77 7.08 -4.36
N ALA A 169 12.67 7.16 -3.03
CA ALA A 169 12.84 5.99 -2.16
C ALA A 169 11.75 4.92 -2.36
N THR A 170 10.51 5.33 -2.61
CA THR A 170 9.38 4.40 -2.80
C THR A 170 9.41 3.78 -4.20
N CYS A 171 9.71 4.56 -5.25
CA CYS A 171 9.86 4.04 -6.61
C CYS A 171 11.00 3.02 -6.71
N GLN A 172 12.16 3.32 -6.11
CA GLN A 172 13.29 2.39 -6.05
C GLN A 172 12.94 1.08 -5.34
N GLU A 173 12.18 1.15 -4.24
CA GLU A 173 11.73 -0.05 -3.55
C GLU A 173 10.68 -0.82 -4.36
N GLY A 174 9.77 -0.13 -5.04
CA GLY A 174 8.78 -0.75 -5.94
C GLY A 174 9.46 -1.60 -7.02
N VAL A 175 10.44 -1.04 -7.71
CA VAL A 175 11.25 -1.79 -8.70
C VAL A 175 11.93 -3.00 -8.06
N LYS A 176 12.57 -2.84 -6.89
CA LYS A 176 13.24 -3.96 -6.19
C LYS A 176 12.29 -5.08 -5.80
N ARG A 177 11.03 -4.77 -5.50
CA ARG A 177 9.98 -5.73 -5.18
C ARG A 177 9.46 -6.47 -6.41
N GLY A 178 9.76 -5.98 -7.62
CA GLY A 178 9.27 -6.52 -8.89
C GLY A 178 8.03 -5.83 -9.45
N ASN A 179 7.60 -4.72 -8.84
CA ASN A 179 6.49 -3.93 -9.36
C ASN A 179 6.89 -3.21 -10.65
N GLU A 180 5.97 -3.12 -11.61
CA GLU A 180 6.07 -2.13 -12.68
C GLU A 180 5.74 -0.76 -12.06
N VAL A 181 6.59 0.25 -12.27
CA VAL A 181 6.43 1.56 -11.65
C VAL A 181 6.32 2.63 -12.74
N LEU A 182 5.25 3.39 -12.70
CA LEU A 182 4.96 4.53 -13.55
C LEU A 182 5.04 5.80 -12.70
N LEU A 183 5.94 6.73 -13.02
CA LEU A 183 6.01 8.05 -12.39
C LEU A 183 5.49 9.12 -13.36
N ILE A 184 4.51 9.91 -12.93
CA ILE A 184 3.89 10.92 -13.81
C ILE A 184 4.61 12.27 -13.66
N ARG A 185 5.43 12.62 -14.66
CA ARG A 185 6.10 13.91 -14.76
C ARG A 185 5.10 15.06 -14.67
N GLY A 186 5.42 16.02 -13.81
CA GLY A 186 4.56 17.17 -13.54
C GLY A 186 3.47 16.90 -12.49
N ALA A 187 3.30 15.66 -12.02
CA ALA A 187 2.49 15.29 -10.87
C ALA A 187 3.34 14.87 -9.66
N HIS A 188 4.64 15.19 -9.67
CA HIS A 188 5.51 15.20 -8.50
C HIS A 188 6.34 16.48 -8.47
N ALA A 189 6.84 16.87 -7.30
CA ALA A 189 7.72 18.03 -7.18
C ALA A 189 8.63 17.97 -5.96
N THR A 190 9.58 18.90 -5.86
CA THR A 190 10.41 19.12 -4.67
C THR A 190 10.70 20.61 -4.43
N HIS A 191 11.47 20.91 -3.38
CA HIS A 191 11.95 22.26 -3.09
C HIS A 191 13.27 22.56 -3.79
N ASP A 192 13.56 23.84 -3.96
CA ASP A 192 14.91 24.28 -4.28
C ASP A 192 15.89 23.83 -3.18
N ARG A 193 17.00 23.20 -3.56
CA ARG A 193 18.00 22.71 -2.60
C ARG A 193 19.09 23.74 -2.40
N ILE A 194 19.31 24.12 -1.15
CA ILE A 194 20.45 24.98 -0.78
C ILE A 194 21.71 24.12 -0.74
N GLU A 195 22.67 24.45 -1.60
CA GLU A 195 23.96 23.79 -1.63
C GLU A 195 24.88 24.42 -0.58
N VAL A 196 25.35 23.62 0.38
CA VAL A 196 26.17 24.10 1.50
C VAL A 196 27.68 24.01 1.20
N LEU A 197 28.07 23.22 0.20
CA LEU A 197 29.46 22.98 -0.18
C LEU A 197 29.84 23.73 -1.47
N TYR A 198 31.15 23.92 -1.68
CA TYR A 198 31.75 24.48 -2.91
C TYR A 198 31.24 25.85 -3.39
N GLY A 199 31.09 26.81 -2.46
CA GLY A 199 30.81 28.21 -2.80
C GLY A 199 29.37 28.64 -2.60
N GLY A 200 28.52 27.75 -2.10
CA GLY A 200 27.10 28.03 -1.88
C GLY A 200 26.31 28.04 -3.20
N GLY A 201 24.99 28.11 -3.08
CA GLY A 201 24.10 28.22 -4.23
C GLY A 201 22.77 27.56 -3.99
N THR A 202 21.94 27.61 -5.02
CA THR A 202 20.62 26.97 -5.00
C THR A 202 20.50 26.12 -6.25
N THR A 203 20.30 24.83 -6.06
CA THR A 203 19.92 23.92 -7.13
C THR A 203 18.40 24.05 -7.32
N PRO A 204 17.91 24.52 -8.48
CA PRO A 204 16.48 24.68 -8.70
C PRO A 204 15.75 23.34 -8.60
N ALA A 205 14.54 23.34 -8.05
CA ALA A 205 13.69 22.16 -7.90
C ALA A 205 13.54 21.38 -9.22
N SER A 206 13.35 22.09 -10.33
CA SER A 206 13.21 21.47 -11.66
C SER A 206 14.45 20.70 -12.13
N ARG A 207 15.65 21.13 -11.72
CA ARG A 207 16.89 20.37 -12.01
C ARG A 207 16.92 19.09 -11.18
N ILE A 208 16.55 19.17 -9.90
CA ILE A 208 16.50 18.00 -9.00
C ILE A 208 15.47 17.00 -9.51
N GLU A 209 14.29 17.48 -9.91
CA GLU A 209 13.23 16.67 -10.50
C GLU A 209 13.74 15.90 -11.72
N GLY A 210 14.36 16.58 -12.69
CA GLY A 210 14.92 15.92 -13.88
C GLY A 210 16.05 14.94 -13.59
N GLU A 211 16.93 15.24 -12.62
CA GLU A 211 17.99 14.31 -12.19
C GLU A 211 17.41 13.03 -11.58
N VAL A 212 16.37 13.15 -10.74
CA VAL A 212 15.68 12.00 -10.14
C VAL A 212 14.92 11.19 -11.17
N GLU A 213 14.23 11.85 -12.10
CA GLU A 213 13.54 11.17 -13.20
C GLU A 213 14.52 10.31 -14.01
N SER A 214 15.68 10.87 -14.37
CA SER A 214 16.73 10.12 -15.09
C SER A 214 17.27 8.94 -14.26
N GLU A 215 17.52 9.15 -12.97
CA GLU A 215 17.96 8.07 -12.07
C GLU A 215 16.93 6.94 -11.98
N LEU A 216 15.65 7.29 -11.85
CA LEU A 216 14.57 6.31 -11.74
C LEU A 216 14.32 5.59 -13.06
N GLU A 217 14.43 6.29 -14.19
CA GLU A 217 14.34 5.69 -15.53
C GLU A 217 15.45 4.65 -15.76
N ASP A 218 16.69 4.96 -15.39
CA ASP A 218 17.82 4.02 -15.46
C ASP A 218 17.61 2.77 -14.58
N LEU A 219 16.82 2.89 -13.52
CA LEU A 219 16.44 1.78 -12.64
C LEU A 219 15.25 0.97 -13.17
N GLY A 220 14.57 1.42 -14.24
CA GLY A 220 13.43 0.74 -14.84
C GLY A 220 12.05 1.30 -14.43
N VAL A 221 11.99 2.50 -13.87
CA VAL A 221 10.72 3.24 -13.70
C VAL A 221 10.34 3.86 -15.05
N HIS A 222 9.09 3.72 -15.47
CA HIS A 222 8.59 4.39 -16.66
C HIS A 222 8.17 5.82 -16.31
N ILE A 223 8.78 6.81 -16.96
CA ILE A 223 8.40 8.21 -16.78
C ILE A 223 7.36 8.59 -17.84
N LEU A 224 6.16 8.95 -17.40
CA LEU A 224 5.03 9.34 -18.27
C LEU A 224 4.74 10.84 -18.14
N ASP A 225 4.27 11.47 -19.21
CA ASP A 225 3.84 12.87 -19.15
C ASP A 225 2.33 12.96 -18.89
N MET A 226 1.85 14.11 -18.41
CA MET A 226 0.41 14.38 -18.23
C MET A 226 -0.43 14.16 -19.50
N LYS A 227 0.17 14.27 -20.69
CA LYS A 227 -0.52 14.01 -21.97
C LYS A 227 -0.87 12.52 -22.17
N ASP A 228 -0.15 11.63 -21.48
CA ASP A 228 -0.31 10.17 -21.59
C ASP A 228 -1.38 9.66 -20.61
N LEU A 229 -1.81 10.51 -19.66
CA LEU A 229 -2.77 10.20 -18.60
C LEU A 229 -4.05 9.47 -19.07
N PRO A 230 -4.71 9.85 -20.19
CA PRO A 230 -5.91 9.15 -20.65
C PRO A 230 -5.69 7.65 -20.91
N GLY A 231 -4.46 7.23 -21.23
CA GLY A 231 -4.11 5.83 -21.49
C GLY A 231 -3.51 5.08 -20.31
N ILE A 232 -3.28 5.74 -19.17
CA ILE A 232 -2.68 5.12 -17.98
C ILE A 232 -3.68 4.17 -17.31
N PHE A 233 -4.93 4.60 -17.12
CA PHE A 233 -5.94 3.83 -16.38
C PHE A 233 -6.90 3.02 -17.26
N MET A 234 -6.65 2.94 -18.58
CA MET A 234 -7.44 2.08 -19.46
C MET A 234 -7.07 0.60 -19.25
N ASP A 235 -8.05 -0.28 -19.47
CA ASP A 235 -7.81 -1.73 -19.55
C ASP A 235 -6.80 -2.03 -20.66
N ARG A 236 -5.78 -2.82 -20.32
CA ARG A 236 -4.80 -3.38 -21.26
C ARG A 236 -4.79 -4.89 -21.13
#